data_AF-A0A7I4YF66-F1
#
_entry.id   AF-A0A7I4YF66-F1
#
_cell.length_a   1.000
_cell.length_b   1.000
_cell.length_c   1.000
_cell.angle_alpha   90.00
_cell.angle_beta   90.00
_cell.angle_gamma   90.00
#
_symmetry.space_group_name_H-M   'P 1'
#
loop_
_entity.id
_entity.type
_entity.pdbx_description
1 polymer ?
#
loop_
_entity_poly.entity_id
_entity_poly.type
_entity_poly.pdbx_seq_one_letter_code
_entity_poly.pdbx_strand_id
1 'polypeptide(L)'
;MENSFHFYQERLVDYGEDSSPQRVMLETQALCAILRLAYDQCTDWTEFICGNQAIVKHPRIEDHNVEEFYEVAFEKVKEDLKEEAQAARPRKIGPIGFAAPESAILLEKDGPRGGVYTRVVKSFESLRSTLADWTTYGIWIIVLPMERKAEGSTIEETVKIAKTHLEEGGRIVTVWTPVTAKTLAEWISMSQLWSTIDATLRKFAGPDQIVTTASNMLCDGKFFLEAGCPETASQFFRDRTVDEDIDNREGGRVGNSKGRRERARE
;
A
#
# COMPACT_ATOMS: atom_id res chain seq x y z
N MET A 1 20.82 -6.80 0.46
CA MET A 1 21.58 -7.79 -0.31
C MET A 1 22.33 -8.66 0.69
N GLU A 2 21.69 -9.73 1.15
CA GLU A 2 22.36 -10.84 1.83
C GLU A 2 21.78 -12.11 1.22
N ASN A 3 22.56 -12.72 0.32
CA ASN A 3 22.27 -14.02 -0.24
C ASN A 3 22.54 -15.08 0.82
N SER A 4 21.49 -15.61 1.44
CA SER A 4 21.59 -16.81 2.26
C SER A 4 21.52 -18.03 1.34
N PHE A 5 22.67 -18.44 0.81
CA PHE A 5 22.84 -19.75 0.18
C PHE A 5 22.89 -20.80 1.30
N HIS A 6 21.80 -21.55 1.48
CA HIS A 6 21.81 -22.73 2.33
C HIS A 6 22.62 -23.85 1.64
N PHE A 7 23.81 -24.12 2.17
CA PHE A 7 24.58 -25.32 1.90
C PHE A 7 23.80 -26.54 2.41
N TYR A 8 23.38 -27.42 1.51
CA TYR A 8 22.93 -28.77 1.89
C TYR A 8 24.16 -29.63 2.25
N GLN A 9 24.08 -30.23 3.42
CA GLN A 9 25.14 -30.94 4.10
C GLN A 9 25.38 -32.31 3.44
N GLU A 10 26.58 -32.52 2.87
CA GLU A 10 27.01 -33.81 2.32
C GLU A 10 27.14 -34.87 3.44
N ARG A 11 26.39 -35.97 3.33
CA ARG A 11 26.76 -37.24 3.97
C ARG A 11 27.28 -38.20 2.90
N LEU A 12 28.57 -38.52 3.00
CA LEU A 12 29.19 -39.65 2.32
C LEU A 12 28.70 -40.93 2.98
N VAL A 13 28.00 -41.77 2.20
CA VAL A 13 27.82 -43.19 2.53
C VAL A 13 28.81 -43.94 1.64
N ASP A 14 29.74 -44.62 2.29
CA ASP A 14 30.81 -45.38 1.67
C ASP A 14 30.25 -46.70 1.13
N TYR A 15 30.28 -46.90 -0.19
CA TYR A 15 30.04 -48.18 -0.83
C TYR A 15 31.16 -48.46 -1.81
N GLY A 16 31.78 -49.63 -1.65
CA GLY A 16 32.97 -50.05 -2.38
C GLY A 16 32.77 -50.24 -3.89
N GLU A 17 33.89 -49.99 -4.58
CA GLU A 17 34.34 -50.39 -5.92
C GLU A 17 33.32 -50.59 -7.06
N ASP A 18 33.55 -49.80 -8.13
CA ASP A 18 33.09 -49.98 -9.52
C ASP A 18 31.61 -49.75 -9.84
N SER A 19 31.09 -48.59 -9.44
CA SER A 19 30.25 -47.77 -10.32
C SER A 19 30.14 -46.39 -9.69
N SER A 20 30.52 -45.33 -10.43
CA SER A 20 30.25 -43.97 -9.99
C SER A 20 28.72 -43.83 -9.87
N PRO A 21 28.12 -43.60 -8.69
CA PRO A 21 26.70 -43.33 -8.63
C PRO A 21 26.49 -42.01 -9.37
N GLN A 22 25.79 -42.06 -10.51
CA GLN A 22 25.26 -40.86 -11.14
C GLN A 22 24.31 -40.23 -10.11
N ARG A 23 24.80 -39.24 -9.34
CA ARG A 23 23.95 -38.40 -8.51
C ARG A 23 23.05 -37.62 -9.47
N VAL A 24 21.80 -38.04 -9.59
CA VAL A 24 20.76 -37.26 -10.27
C VAL A 24 20.41 -36.09 -9.35
N MET A 25 21.08 -34.95 -9.55
CA MET A 25 20.65 -33.72 -8.89
C MET A 25 19.39 -33.21 -9.54
N LEU A 26 18.29 -33.20 -8.79
CA LEU A 26 17.06 -32.52 -9.19
C LEU A 26 17.33 -31.01 -9.16
N GLU A 27 17.26 -30.36 -10.32
CA GLU A 27 17.52 -28.92 -10.48
C GLU A 27 16.22 -28.13 -10.60
N THR A 28 15.93 -27.28 -9.59
CA THR A 28 14.62 -26.60 -9.46
C THR A 28 14.38 -25.68 -10.65
N GLN A 29 15.45 -25.08 -11.15
CA GLN A 29 15.42 -24.19 -12.31
C GLN A 29 15.05 -24.92 -13.60
N ALA A 30 15.55 -26.15 -13.79
CA ALA A 30 15.19 -26.96 -14.94
C ALA A 30 13.70 -27.35 -14.90
N LEU A 31 13.18 -27.73 -13.73
CA LEU A 31 11.76 -28.01 -13.56
C LEU A 31 10.90 -26.75 -13.80
N CYS A 32 11.31 -25.58 -13.29
CA CYS A 32 10.62 -24.31 -13.56
C CYS A 32 10.52 -24.03 -15.06
N ALA A 33 11.61 -24.21 -15.81
CA ALA A 33 11.64 -24.00 -17.27
C ALA A 33 10.71 -24.96 -18.01
N ILE A 34 10.66 -26.23 -17.61
CA ILE A 34 9.77 -27.24 -18.19
C ILE A 34 8.30 -26.91 -17.90
N LEU A 35 7.97 -26.57 -16.65
CA LEU A 35 6.61 -26.21 -16.25
C LEU A 35 6.12 -24.97 -16.99
N ARG A 36 6.99 -23.98 -17.19
CA ARG A 36 6.70 -22.78 -17.96
C ARG A 36 6.46 -23.08 -19.44
N LEU A 37 7.34 -23.87 -20.07
CA LEU A 37 7.13 -24.32 -21.44
C LEU A 37 5.81 -25.08 -21.60
N ALA A 38 5.48 -25.93 -20.63
CA ALA A 38 4.22 -26.66 -20.64
C ALA A 38 3.01 -25.74 -20.48
N TYR A 39 3.09 -24.70 -19.64
CA TYR A 39 2.05 -23.69 -19.50
C TYR A 39 1.77 -22.98 -20.83
N ASP A 40 2.83 -22.59 -21.54
CA ASP A 40 2.74 -21.87 -22.82
C ASP A 40 2.15 -22.74 -23.95
N GLN A 41 2.36 -24.06 -23.89
CA GLN A 41 1.91 -25.00 -24.91
C GLN A 41 0.58 -25.69 -24.58
N CYS A 42 0.24 -25.84 -23.29
CA CYS A 42 -0.92 -26.57 -22.80
C CYS A 42 -1.31 -26.12 -21.38
N THR A 43 -1.97 -24.96 -21.30
CA THR A 43 -2.41 -24.35 -20.03
C THR A 43 -3.23 -25.31 -19.15
N ASP A 44 -4.15 -26.07 -19.75
CA ASP A 44 -5.00 -27.04 -19.04
C ASP A 44 -4.20 -28.12 -18.29
N TRP A 45 -3.09 -28.57 -18.87
CA TRP A 45 -2.23 -29.58 -18.26
C TRP A 45 -1.42 -29.02 -17.09
N THR A 46 -0.93 -27.79 -17.23
CA THR A 46 -0.17 -27.14 -16.16
C THR A 46 -1.07 -26.73 -15.00
N GLU A 47 -2.28 -26.24 -15.27
CA GLU A 47 -3.28 -25.98 -14.23
C GLU A 47 -3.67 -27.28 -13.49
N PHE A 48 -3.85 -28.38 -14.22
CA PHE A 48 -4.09 -29.69 -13.62
C PHE A 48 -2.95 -30.12 -12.68
N ILE A 49 -1.70 -30.01 -13.10
CA ILE A 49 -0.54 -30.38 -12.27
C ILE A 49 -0.45 -29.47 -11.03
N CYS A 50 -0.53 -28.15 -11.21
CA CYS A 50 -0.42 -27.18 -10.12
C CYS A 50 -1.59 -27.27 -9.11
N GLY A 51 -2.76 -27.75 -9.55
CA GLY A 51 -3.94 -27.94 -8.70
C GLY A 51 -4.06 -29.31 -8.05
N ASN A 52 -3.28 -30.30 -8.50
CA ASN A 52 -3.42 -31.68 -8.05
C ASN A 52 -2.58 -31.99 -6.81
N GLN A 53 -3.23 -32.03 -5.65
CA GLN A 53 -2.61 -32.39 -4.37
C GLN A 53 -2.14 -33.85 -4.29
N ALA A 54 -2.48 -34.72 -5.26
CA ALA A 54 -2.00 -36.10 -5.28
C ALA A 54 -0.52 -36.20 -5.62
N ILE A 55 0.09 -35.16 -6.20
CA ILE A 55 1.53 -35.15 -6.51
C ILE A 55 2.37 -35.19 -5.23
N VAL A 56 1.88 -34.55 -4.16
CA VAL A 56 2.48 -34.56 -2.80
C VAL A 56 2.44 -35.96 -2.17
N LYS A 57 1.65 -36.89 -2.72
CA LYS A 57 1.54 -38.27 -2.20
C LYS A 57 2.50 -39.24 -2.87
N HIS A 58 3.39 -38.78 -3.75
CA HIS A 58 4.35 -39.66 -4.39
C HIS A 58 5.37 -40.17 -3.37
N PRO A 59 5.59 -41.50 -3.27
CA PRO A 59 6.63 -42.03 -2.42
C PRO A 59 8.00 -41.51 -2.87
N ARG A 60 8.91 -41.37 -1.90
CA ARG A 60 10.30 -40.96 -2.16
C ARG A 60 10.89 -41.83 -3.27
N ILE A 61 11.50 -41.17 -4.25
CA ILE A 61 12.25 -41.83 -5.31
C ILE A 61 13.71 -41.77 -4.89
N GLU A 62 14.35 -42.94 -4.71
CA GLU A 62 15.79 -43.06 -4.48
C GLU A 62 16.32 -42.18 -3.31
N ASP A 63 15.61 -42.18 -2.18
CA ASP A 63 15.93 -41.38 -0.97
C ASP A 63 15.93 -39.86 -1.13
N HIS A 64 15.54 -39.32 -2.29
CA HIS A 64 15.42 -37.88 -2.50
C HIS A 64 14.05 -37.37 -2.02
N ASN A 65 14.05 -36.24 -1.29
CA ASN A 65 12.82 -35.55 -0.91
C ASN A 65 12.29 -34.73 -2.09
N VAL A 66 11.56 -35.38 -2.98
CA VAL A 66 11.04 -34.77 -4.21
C VAL A 66 9.92 -33.75 -3.92
N GLU A 67 9.28 -33.83 -2.75
CA GLU A 67 8.17 -32.93 -2.35
C GLU A 67 8.62 -31.47 -2.27
N GLU A 68 9.69 -31.19 -1.53
CA GLU A 68 10.24 -29.83 -1.35
C GLU A 68 10.70 -29.24 -2.70
N PHE A 69 11.27 -30.09 -3.55
CA PHE A 69 11.70 -29.71 -4.90
C PHE A 69 10.55 -29.24 -5.79
N TYR A 70 9.45 -30.00 -5.81
CA TYR A 70 8.26 -29.66 -6.57
C TYR A 70 7.56 -28.43 -5.99
N GLU A 71 7.40 -28.36 -4.67
CA GLU A 71 6.73 -27.24 -4.01
C GLU A 71 7.43 -25.91 -4.34
N VAL A 72 8.75 -25.85 -4.19
CA VAL A 72 9.53 -24.64 -4.52
C VAL A 72 9.40 -24.28 -6.01
N ALA A 73 9.48 -25.26 -6.92
CA ALA A 73 9.36 -25.00 -8.35
C ALA A 73 7.96 -24.51 -8.73
N PHE A 74 6.91 -25.13 -8.16
CA PHE A 74 5.52 -24.74 -8.44
C PHE A 74 5.18 -23.36 -7.90
N GLU A 75 5.55 -23.06 -6.66
CA GLU A 75 5.29 -21.73 -6.08
C GLU A 75 6.02 -20.65 -6.86
N LYS A 76 7.26 -20.90 -7.28
CA LYS A 76 8.01 -19.99 -8.14
C LYS A 76 7.31 -19.76 -9.49
N VAL A 77 6.92 -20.81 -10.20
CA VAL A 77 6.23 -20.67 -11.50
C VAL A 77 4.89 -19.94 -11.32
N LYS A 78 4.13 -20.21 -10.25
CA LYS A 78 2.89 -19.47 -9.95
C LYS A 78 3.15 -17.98 -9.70
N GLU A 79 4.23 -17.65 -8.98
CA GLU A 79 4.63 -16.27 -8.74
C GLU A 79 5.04 -15.57 -10.05
N ASP A 80 5.90 -16.19 -10.86
CA ASP A 80 6.33 -15.68 -12.16
C ASP A 80 5.12 -15.40 -13.07
N LEU A 81 4.19 -16.36 -13.19
CA LEU A 81 2.97 -16.21 -13.99
C LEU A 81 2.06 -15.10 -13.46
N LYS A 82 1.96 -14.95 -12.13
CA LYS A 82 1.19 -13.89 -11.50
C LYS A 82 1.80 -12.52 -11.80
N GLU A 83 3.12 -12.38 -11.68
CA GLU A 83 3.84 -11.14 -12.00
C GLU A 83 3.69 -10.78 -13.48
N GLU A 84 3.78 -11.75 -14.39
CA GLU A 84 3.57 -11.55 -15.83
C GLU A 84 2.14 -11.13 -16.15
N ALA A 85 1.15 -11.81 -15.56
CA ALA A 85 -0.26 -11.45 -15.70
C ALA A 85 -0.53 -10.03 -15.15
N GLN A 86 0.15 -9.63 -14.08
CA GLN A 86 0.08 -8.28 -13.53
C GLN A 86 0.75 -7.24 -14.45
N ALA A 87 1.91 -7.55 -15.03
CA ALA A 87 2.66 -6.69 -15.94
C ALA A 87 1.97 -6.51 -17.30
N ALA A 88 1.25 -7.52 -17.77
CA ALA A 88 0.54 -7.50 -19.04
C ALA A 88 -0.78 -6.70 -19.01
N ARG A 89 -1.23 -6.23 -17.83
CA ARG A 89 -2.52 -5.53 -17.71
C ARG A 89 -2.52 -4.22 -18.51
N PRO A 90 -3.56 -3.96 -19.33
CA PRO A 90 -3.69 -2.68 -20.00
C PRO A 90 -3.91 -1.58 -18.98
N ARG A 91 -3.31 -0.41 -19.20
CA ARG A 91 -3.51 0.75 -18.32
C ARG A 91 -4.93 1.29 -18.47
N LYS A 92 -5.63 1.45 -17.35
CA LYS A 92 -6.94 2.08 -17.30
C LYS A 92 -6.80 3.58 -17.57
N ILE A 93 -7.60 4.06 -18.53
CA ILE A 93 -7.65 5.47 -18.91
C ILE A 93 -8.90 6.07 -18.29
N GLY A 94 -8.77 7.22 -17.64
CA GLY A 94 -9.88 7.92 -17.01
C GLY A 94 -9.43 9.12 -16.19
N PRO A 95 -10.38 9.83 -15.55
CA PRO A 95 -10.08 10.94 -14.66
C PRO A 95 -9.28 10.50 -13.43
N ILE A 96 -8.74 11.48 -12.71
CA ILE A 96 -8.06 11.29 -11.43
C ILE A 96 -9.04 11.59 -10.31
N GLY A 97 -9.21 10.65 -9.40
CA GLY A 97 -10.00 10.81 -8.19
C GLY A 97 -9.09 11.09 -7.02
N PHE A 98 -9.38 12.12 -6.24
CA PHE A 98 -8.64 12.49 -5.05
C PHE A 98 -9.54 12.37 -3.82
N ALA A 99 -9.41 11.25 -3.11
CA ALA A 99 -10.07 11.00 -1.84
C ALA A 99 -9.25 11.72 -0.77
N ALA A 100 -9.69 12.92 -0.46
CA ALA A 100 -8.93 13.91 0.29
C ALA A 100 -9.45 14.02 1.72
N PRO A 101 -8.62 14.45 2.68
CA PRO A 101 -9.08 14.69 4.04
C PRO A 101 -9.89 15.99 4.11
N GLU A 102 -10.45 16.25 5.29
CA GLU A 102 -11.36 17.38 5.54
C GLU A 102 -10.82 18.76 5.14
N SER A 103 -9.51 18.99 5.29
CA SER A 103 -8.87 20.25 4.90
C SER A 103 -9.05 20.61 3.41
N ALA A 104 -9.35 19.63 2.56
CA ALA A 104 -9.54 19.81 1.13
C ALA A 104 -10.99 20.16 0.74
N ILE A 105 -11.86 20.51 1.71
CA ILE A 105 -13.27 20.86 1.45
C ILE A 105 -13.45 21.98 0.42
N LEU A 106 -12.52 22.93 0.37
CA LEU A 106 -12.57 24.00 -0.63
C LEU A 106 -12.29 23.45 -2.04
N LEU A 107 -11.40 22.47 -2.18
CA LEU A 107 -11.11 21.82 -3.46
C LEU A 107 -12.31 21.00 -3.97
N GLU A 108 -13.04 20.33 -3.06
CA GLU A 108 -14.28 19.65 -3.42
C GLU A 108 -15.36 20.63 -3.89
N LYS A 109 -15.54 21.76 -3.18
CA LYS A 109 -16.53 22.80 -3.52
C LYS A 109 -16.22 23.50 -4.85
N ASP A 110 -14.95 23.67 -5.16
CA ASP A 110 -14.49 24.28 -6.41
C ASP A 110 -14.71 23.38 -7.64
N GLY A 111 -15.06 22.11 -7.42
CA GLY A 111 -15.24 21.14 -8.48
C GLY A 111 -13.92 20.69 -9.14
N PRO A 112 -13.99 20.03 -10.31
CA PRO A 112 -12.81 19.43 -10.92
C PRO A 112 -11.79 20.50 -11.35
N ARG A 113 -10.55 20.39 -10.87
CA ARG A 113 -9.44 21.27 -11.26
C ARG A 113 -8.30 20.45 -11.85
N GLY A 114 -7.83 20.83 -13.04
CA GLY A 114 -6.72 20.14 -13.71
C GLY A 114 -7.00 18.65 -14.01
N GLY A 115 -8.27 18.25 -14.18
CA GLY A 115 -8.67 16.86 -14.38
C GLY A 115 -8.73 16.00 -13.10
N VAL A 116 -8.55 16.62 -11.93
CA VAL A 116 -8.65 15.97 -10.62
C VAL A 116 -10.01 16.27 -10.00
N TYR A 117 -10.73 15.20 -9.65
CA TYR A 117 -12.02 15.24 -8.97
C TYR A 117 -11.78 14.97 -7.49
N THR A 118 -12.02 15.97 -6.65
CA THR A 118 -11.79 15.86 -5.20
C THR A 118 -13.08 15.44 -4.51
N ARG A 119 -12.97 14.48 -3.60
CA ARG A 119 -14.03 14.12 -2.65
C ARG A 119 -13.47 14.13 -1.24
N VAL A 120 -14.15 14.79 -0.31
CA VAL A 120 -13.74 14.77 1.09
C VAL A 120 -14.18 13.47 1.74
N VAL A 121 -13.21 12.76 2.31
CA VAL A 121 -13.36 11.46 2.95
C VAL A 121 -12.81 11.54 4.36
N LYS A 122 -13.66 11.26 5.34
CA LYS A 122 -13.32 11.35 6.78
C LYS A 122 -13.31 10.00 7.50
N SER A 123 -13.84 8.97 6.86
CA SER A 123 -14.01 7.62 7.40
C SER A 123 -13.78 6.57 6.31
N PHE A 124 -13.52 5.33 6.70
CA PHE A 124 -13.46 4.21 5.76
C PHE A 124 -14.81 3.95 5.10
N GLU A 125 -15.94 4.22 5.77
CA GLU A 125 -17.26 4.10 5.15
C GLU A 125 -17.45 5.09 3.99
N SER A 126 -17.11 6.37 4.21
CA SER A 126 -17.15 7.38 3.16
C SER A 126 -16.12 7.12 2.06
N LEU A 127 -14.96 6.54 2.41
CA LEU A 127 -13.95 6.12 1.44
C LEU A 127 -14.52 5.02 0.54
N ARG A 128 -15.05 3.95 1.13
CA ARG A 128 -15.67 2.83 0.43
C ARG A 128 -16.73 3.30 -0.55
N SER A 129 -17.65 4.15 -0.08
CA SER A 129 -18.71 4.74 -0.90
C SER A 129 -18.13 5.54 -2.08
N THR A 130 -17.15 6.39 -1.81
CA THR A 130 -16.50 7.22 -2.83
C THR A 130 -15.81 6.37 -3.90
N LEU A 131 -15.05 5.34 -3.49
CA LEU A 131 -14.33 4.47 -4.43
C LEU A 131 -15.28 3.61 -5.26
N ALA A 132 -16.42 3.17 -4.68
CA ALA A 132 -17.45 2.45 -5.40
C ALA A 132 -18.07 3.29 -6.53
N ASP A 133 -18.14 4.61 -6.38
CA ASP A 133 -18.63 5.52 -7.42
C ASP A 133 -17.58 5.80 -8.53
N TRP A 134 -16.31 5.54 -8.27
CA TRP A 134 -15.19 5.87 -9.17
C TRP A 134 -14.79 4.73 -10.12
N THR A 135 -15.76 3.94 -10.58
CA THR A 135 -15.52 2.78 -11.46
C THR A 135 -14.88 3.15 -12.80
N THR A 136 -15.08 4.37 -13.31
CA THR A 136 -14.53 4.81 -14.61
C THR A 136 -13.18 5.54 -14.49
N TYR A 137 -12.68 5.73 -13.29
CA TYR A 137 -11.49 6.52 -13.04
C TYR A 137 -10.24 5.72 -13.37
N GLY A 138 -9.20 6.39 -13.87
CA GLY A 138 -7.93 5.74 -14.23
C GLY A 138 -6.91 5.75 -13.08
N ILE A 139 -7.00 6.76 -12.20
CA ILE A 139 -6.08 6.93 -11.07
C ILE A 139 -6.88 7.34 -9.84
N TRP A 140 -6.59 6.71 -8.70
CA TRP A 140 -7.06 7.11 -7.38
C TRP A 140 -5.89 7.61 -6.54
N ILE A 141 -6.02 8.80 -5.98
CA ILE A 141 -5.15 9.33 -4.93
C ILE A 141 -5.95 9.25 -3.64
N ILE A 142 -5.48 8.47 -2.67
CA ILE A 142 -6.21 8.14 -1.46
C ILE A 142 -5.41 8.62 -0.26
N VAL A 143 -5.92 9.63 0.44
CA VAL A 143 -5.44 9.96 1.77
C VAL A 143 -6.17 9.08 2.77
N LEU A 144 -5.43 8.19 3.44
CA LEU A 144 -6.03 7.18 4.30
C LEU A 144 -6.68 7.81 5.55
N PRO A 145 -7.98 7.56 5.81
CA PRO A 145 -8.69 8.16 6.94
C PRO A 145 -8.06 7.80 8.28
N MET A 146 -8.05 8.77 9.18
CA MET A 146 -7.65 8.61 10.57
C MET A 146 -8.90 8.31 11.41
N GLU A 147 -9.33 7.05 11.40
CA GLU A 147 -10.56 6.59 12.07
C GLU A 147 -10.28 5.39 12.98
N ARG A 148 -10.32 5.59 14.30
CA ARG A 148 -9.99 4.55 15.28
C ARG A 148 -10.98 3.38 15.36
N LYS A 149 -12.24 3.64 15.00
CA LYS A 149 -13.35 2.69 15.18
C LYS A 149 -13.92 2.20 13.85
N ALA A 150 -13.08 2.20 12.83
CA ALA A 150 -13.46 1.66 11.54
C ALA A 150 -13.80 0.17 11.69
N GLU A 151 -14.93 -0.23 11.13
CA GLU A 151 -15.36 -1.63 11.13
C GLU A 151 -14.44 -2.43 10.20
N GLY A 152 -13.94 -3.58 10.67
CA GLY A 152 -13.03 -4.43 9.90
C GLY A 152 -13.61 -4.82 8.53
N SER A 153 -14.90 -5.15 8.48
CA SER A 153 -15.65 -5.44 7.25
C SER A 153 -15.60 -4.29 6.24
N THR A 154 -15.75 -3.04 6.71
CA THR A 154 -15.70 -1.84 5.85
C THR A 154 -14.31 -1.64 5.27
N ILE A 155 -13.26 -1.88 6.05
CA ILE A 155 -11.87 -1.82 5.58
C ILE A 155 -11.63 -2.91 4.52
N GLU A 156 -12.04 -4.14 4.80
CA GLU A 156 -11.91 -5.28 3.88
C GLU A 156 -12.62 -5.02 2.55
N GLU A 157 -13.84 -4.49 2.58
CA GLU A 157 -14.58 -4.09 1.39
C GLU A 157 -13.88 -2.96 0.62
N THR A 158 -13.32 -1.97 1.32
CA THR A 158 -12.54 -0.89 0.70
C THR A 158 -11.32 -1.45 -0.03
N VAL A 159 -10.58 -2.36 0.62
CA VAL A 159 -9.43 -3.04 0.01
C VAL A 159 -9.86 -3.90 -1.18
N LYS A 160 -11.03 -4.55 -1.12
CA LYS A 160 -11.56 -5.33 -2.23
C LYS A 160 -11.88 -4.46 -3.45
N ILE A 161 -12.50 -3.28 -3.24
CA ILE A 161 -12.76 -2.31 -4.32
C ILE A 161 -11.44 -1.84 -4.95
N ALA A 162 -10.45 -1.50 -4.12
CA ALA A 162 -9.12 -1.10 -4.58
C ALA A 162 -8.40 -2.22 -5.35
N LYS A 163 -8.52 -3.47 -4.90
CA LYS A 163 -8.01 -4.64 -5.61
C LYS A 163 -8.63 -4.75 -7.00
N THR A 164 -9.96 -4.69 -7.12
CA THR A 164 -10.65 -4.76 -8.41
C THR A 164 -10.20 -3.63 -9.33
N HIS A 165 -10.03 -2.41 -8.82
CA HIS A 165 -9.50 -1.29 -9.60
C HIS A 165 -8.08 -1.57 -10.17
N LEU A 166 -7.18 -2.17 -9.38
CA LEU A 166 -5.85 -2.56 -9.83
C LEU A 166 -5.88 -3.69 -10.88
N GLU A 167 -6.76 -4.67 -10.69
CA GLU A 167 -6.97 -5.79 -11.63
C GLU A 167 -7.50 -5.29 -12.99
N GLU A 168 -8.32 -4.25 -12.99
CA GLU A 168 -8.79 -3.55 -14.20
C GLU A 168 -7.75 -2.61 -14.83
N GLY A 169 -6.51 -2.59 -14.33
CA GLY A 169 -5.44 -1.74 -14.88
C GLY A 169 -5.38 -0.33 -14.31
N GLY A 170 -6.19 -0.04 -13.29
CA GLY A 170 -6.18 1.23 -12.56
C GLY A 170 -4.90 1.44 -11.76
N ARG A 171 -4.70 2.68 -11.28
CA ARG A 171 -3.52 3.06 -10.50
C ARG A 171 -3.92 3.72 -9.20
N ILE A 172 -3.20 3.40 -8.13
CA ILE A 172 -3.48 3.90 -6.79
C ILE A 172 -2.25 4.60 -6.23
N VAL A 173 -2.44 5.80 -5.72
CA VAL A 173 -1.47 6.50 -4.89
C VAL A 173 -2.03 6.54 -3.48
N THR A 174 -1.39 5.88 -2.51
CA THR A 174 -1.77 5.99 -1.11
C THR A 174 -0.91 7.02 -0.40
N VAL A 175 -1.57 7.83 0.42
CA VAL A 175 -0.96 8.89 1.20
C VAL A 175 -1.43 8.72 2.64
N TRP A 176 -0.50 8.69 3.58
CA TRP A 176 -0.87 8.67 4.99
C TRP A 176 -1.26 10.08 5.43
N THR A 177 -2.30 10.18 6.26
CA THR A 177 -2.78 11.49 6.72
C THR A 177 -1.66 12.24 7.45
N PRO A 178 -1.47 13.55 7.21
CA PRO A 178 -0.47 14.36 7.89
C PRO A 178 -0.54 14.28 9.41
N VAL A 179 0.62 14.28 10.06
CA VAL A 179 0.72 14.19 11.51
C VAL A 179 0.90 15.56 12.14
N THR A 180 0.29 15.75 13.30
CA THR A 180 0.48 16.93 14.16
C THR A 180 0.80 16.48 15.57
N ALA A 181 1.30 17.38 16.42
CA ALA A 181 1.48 17.09 17.84
C ALA A 181 0.17 16.62 18.52
N LYS A 182 -0.99 17.12 18.06
CA LYS A 182 -2.30 16.76 18.60
C LYS A 182 -2.76 15.37 18.13
N THR A 183 -2.42 14.99 16.90
CA THR A 183 -2.87 13.74 16.27
C THR A 183 -1.86 12.60 16.36
N LEU A 184 -0.66 12.83 16.91
CA LEU A 184 0.44 11.86 16.93
C LEU A 184 0.04 10.49 17.51
N ALA A 185 -0.61 10.46 18.67
CA ALA A 185 -1.01 9.20 19.31
C ALA A 185 -1.98 8.39 18.44
N GLU A 186 -2.90 9.08 17.78
CA GLU A 186 -3.85 8.46 16.86
C GLU A 186 -3.18 7.98 15.59
N TRP A 187 -2.34 8.83 15.01
CA TRP A 187 -1.55 8.52 13.83
C TRP A 187 -0.70 7.27 14.06
N ILE A 188 -0.03 7.15 15.21
CA ILE A 188 0.75 5.96 15.57
C ILE A 188 -0.15 4.73 15.62
N SER A 189 -1.34 4.83 16.23
CA SER A 189 -2.29 3.71 16.29
C SER A 189 -2.80 3.27 14.90
N MET A 190 -2.88 4.20 13.95
CA MET A 190 -3.33 3.92 12.58
C MET A 190 -2.21 3.40 11.66
N SER A 191 -0.95 3.72 11.95
CA SER A 191 0.20 3.40 11.09
C SER A 191 0.30 1.91 10.72
N GLN A 192 0.00 1.00 11.66
CA GLN A 192 0.02 -0.44 11.41
C GLN A 192 -1.09 -0.86 10.43
N LEU A 193 -2.28 -0.28 10.57
CA LEU A 193 -3.39 -0.54 9.67
C LEU A 193 -3.07 -0.03 8.26
N TRP A 194 -2.60 1.22 8.14
CA TRP A 194 -2.25 1.80 6.84
C TRP A 194 -1.10 1.05 6.17
N SER A 195 -0.09 0.61 6.93
CA SER A 195 0.98 -0.28 6.43
C SER A 195 0.43 -1.60 5.90
N THR A 196 -0.56 -2.18 6.58
CA THR A 196 -1.20 -3.44 6.17
C THR A 196 -2.00 -3.25 4.89
N ILE A 197 -2.72 -2.13 4.75
CA ILE A 197 -3.43 -1.77 3.51
C ILE A 197 -2.43 -1.62 2.36
N ASP A 198 -1.37 -0.82 2.56
CA ASP A 198 -0.33 -0.61 1.55
C ASP A 198 0.32 -1.92 1.11
N ALA A 199 0.72 -2.76 2.06
CA ALA A 199 1.31 -4.07 1.77
C ALA A 199 0.32 -4.99 1.03
N THR A 200 -0.96 -4.94 1.39
CA THR A 200 -2.01 -5.75 0.76
C THR A 200 -2.23 -5.31 -0.68
N LEU A 201 -2.33 -4.01 -0.95
CA LEU A 201 -2.52 -3.48 -2.30
C LEU A 201 -1.31 -3.75 -3.19
N ARG A 202 -0.09 -3.68 -2.66
CA ARG A 202 1.14 -4.05 -3.40
C ARG A 202 1.13 -5.49 -3.90
N LYS A 203 0.52 -6.44 -3.16
CA LYS A 203 0.41 -7.85 -3.60
C LYS A 203 -0.46 -8.03 -4.85
N PHE A 204 -1.35 -7.08 -5.14
CA PHE A 204 -2.29 -7.14 -6.26
C PHE A 204 -1.89 -6.25 -7.43
N ALA A 205 -1.14 -5.17 -7.16
CA ALA A 205 -0.67 -4.22 -8.14
C ALA A 205 0.39 -4.86 -9.06
N GLY A 206 0.31 -4.57 -10.36
CA GLY A 206 1.42 -4.74 -11.27
C GLY A 206 2.42 -3.58 -11.22
N PRO A 207 3.45 -3.63 -12.07
CA PRO A 207 4.51 -2.62 -12.13
C PRO A 207 3.91 -1.22 -12.27
N ASP A 208 4.37 -0.29 -11.43
CA ASP A 208 3.96 1.12 -11.40
C ASP A 208 2.45 1.37 -11.15
N GLN A 209 1.66 0.35 -10.78
CA GLN A 209 0.24 0.54 -10.50
C GLN A 209 -0.03 1.10 -9.10
N ILE A 210 0.90 0.92 -8.16
CA ILE A 210 0.78 1.47 -6.82
C ILE A 210 1.99 2.31 -6.42
N VAL A 211 1.70 3.48 -5.87
CA VAL A 211 2.70 4.36 -5.25
C VAL A 211 2.27 4.62 -3.81
N THR A 212 3.12 4.28 -2.86
CA THR A 212 2.87 4.57 -1.44
C THR A 212 3.80 5.70 -1.02
N THR A 213 3.26 6.82 -0.56
CA THR A 213 4.07 8.00 -0.27
C THR A 213 4.57 8.06 1.17
N ALA A 214 4.20 7.08 2.00
CA ALA A 214 4.60 7.04 3.40
C ALA A 214 6.13 6.93 3.51
N SER A 215 6.74 7.89 4.20
CA SER A 215 8.18 7.89 4.49
C SER A 215 8.42 8.34 5.92
N ASN A 216 8.27 7.38 6.81
CA ASN A 216 8.35 7.57 8.24
C ASN A 216 9.04 6.38 8.91
N MET A 217 9.61 6.61 10.09
CA MET A 217 10.26 5.58 10.88
C MET A 217 10.03 5.83 12.37
N LEU A 218 9.66 4.77 13.09
CA LEU A 218 9.64 4.77 14.55
C LEU A 218 10.87 4.02 15.06
N CYS A 219 11.80 4.72 15.69
CA CYS A 219 13.04 4.15 16.22
C CYS A 219 13.24 4.64 17.66
N ASP A 220 13.40 3.72 18.62
CA ASP A 220 13.59 4.02 20.04
C ASP A 220 12.54 4.97 20.65
N GLY A 221 11.28 4.80 20.26
CA GLY A 221 10.18 5.67 20.70
C GLY A 221 10.22 7.08 20.12
N LYS A 222 11.17 7.38 19.23
CA LYS A 222 11.25 8.63 18.47
C LYS A 222 10.68 8.41 17.08
N PHE A 223 9.89 9.39 16.66
CA PHE A 223 9.23 9.39 15.37
C PHE A 223 9.99 10.30 14.40
N PHE A 224 10.40 9.72 13.27
CA PHE A 224 11.17 10.40 12.23
C PHE A 224 10.34 10.46 10.95
N LEU A 225 10.40 11.61 10.28
CA LEU A 225 9.78 11.85 8.99
C LEU A 225 10.86 12.28 8.01
N GLU A 226 10.81 11.75 6.80
CA GLU A 226 11.67 12.25 5.72
C GLU A 226 11.25 13.69 5.35
N ALA A 227 12.23 14.54 5.09
CA ALA A 227 11.96 15.91 4.66
C ALA A 227 11.19 15.90 3.32
N GLY A 228 10.02 16.54 3.30
CA GLY A 228 9.17 16.61 2.10
C GLY A 228 8.18 15.46 1.96
N CYS A 229 8.12 14.50 2.89
CA CYS A 229 7.06 13.50 2.88
C CYS A 229 5.70 14.14 3.17
N PRO A 230 4.60 13.62 2.59
CA PRO A 230 3.27 14.18 2.81
C PRO A 230 2.85 14.25 4.28
N GLU A 231 3.42 13.40 5.14
CA GLU A 231 3.14 13.40 6.57
C GLU A 231 3.58 14.71 7.26
N THR A 232 4.59 15.38 6.72
CA THR A 232 5.06 16.70 7.21
C THR A 232 4.20 17.87 6.75
N ALA A 233 3.28 17.64 5.82
CA ALA A 233 2.52 18.70 5.15
C ALA A 233 1.43 19.33 6.03
N SER A 234 1.38 19.03 7.33
CA SER A 234 0.31 19.45 8.25
C SER A 234 0.04 20.96 8.29
N GLN A 235 1.03 21.79 7.94
CA GLN A 235 0.88 23.24 7.75
C GLN A 235 -0.19 23.64 6.72
N PHE A 236 -0.47 22.78 5.74
CA PHE A 236 -1.51 22.98 4.73
C PHE A 236 -2.90 22.46 5.17
N PHE A 237 -2.98 21.80 6.34
CA PHE A 237 -4.18 21.15 6.86
C PHE A 237 -4.74 21.90 8.08
N ARG A 238 -4.28 23.13 8.35
CA ARG A 238 -4.78 23.92 9.47
C ARG A 238 -6.26 24.25 9.28
N ASP A 239 -7.04 23.83 10.26
CA ASP A 239 -8.42 24.26 10.45
C ASP A 239 -8.43 25.77 10.72
N ARG A 240 -9.06 26.56 9.84
CA ARG A 240 -9.15 28.03 9.98
C ARG A 240 -10.06 28.47 11.13
N THR A 241 -10.58 27.55 11.93
CA THR A 241 -11.52 27.84 13.03
C THR A 241 -10.85 28.46 14.27
N VAL A 242 -9.53 28.66 14.29
CA VAL A 242 -8.80 29.12 15.48
C VAL A 242 -8.23 30.55 15.36
N ASP A 243 -8.28 31.18 14.18
CA ASP A 243 -7.64 32.50 13.99
C ASP A 243 -8.57 33.70 14.28
N GLU A 244 -9.86 33.51 14.59
CA GLU A 244 -10.75 34.62 14.97
C GLU A 244 -10.61 35.06 16.44
N ASP A 245 -9.91 34.30 17.30
CA ASP A 245 -9.81 34.59 18.74
C ASP A 245 -8.50 35.27 19.18
N ILE A 246 -7.52 35.44 18.29
CA ILE A 246 -6.21 36.04 18.64
C ILE A 246 -6.18 37.55 18.39
N ASP A 247 -7.01 38.10 17.48
CA ASP A 247 -7.02 39.54 17.18
C ASP A 247 -7.82 40.39 18.19
N ASN A 248 -8.55 39.79 19.14
CA ASN A 248 -9.38 40.53 20.11
C ASN A 248 -8.71 40.82 21.47
N ARG A 249 -7.40 40.58 21.63
CA ARG A 249 -6.70 40.81 22.93
C ARG A 249 -5.72 41.98 22.99
N GLU A 250 -5.48 42.72 21.91
CA GLU A 250 -4.55 43.88 21.92
C GLU A 250 -5.21 45.26 21.68
N GLY A 251 -6.51 45.40 21.92
CA GLY A 251 -7.24 46.68 21.75
C GLY A 251 -7.56 47.48 23.03
N GLY A 252 -6.97 47.13 24.18
CA GLY A 252 -7.48 47.55 25.50
C GLY A 252 -6.55 48.42 26.36
N ARG A 253 -5.97 49.50 25.85
CA ARG A 253 -5.39 50.58 26.69
C ARG A 253 -5.43 51.94 25.99
N VAL A 254 -6.48 52.72 26.24
CA VAL A 254 -6.38 54.18 26.18
C VAL A 254 -6.86 54.72 27.53
N GLY A 255 -5.91 55.34 28.21
CA GLY A 255 -6.05 55.87 29.56
C GLY A 255 -7.08 56.99 29.64
N ASN A 256 -7.88 56.93 30.69
CA ASN A 256 -8.77 57.97 31.12
C ASN A 256 -7.95 58.96 31.97
N SER A 257 -7.58 60.12 31.43
CA SER A 257 -7.03 61.24 32.22
C SER A 257 -7.79 62.53 31.93
N LYS A 258 -8.62 62.88 32.91
CA LYS A 258 -9.24 64.20 33.09
C LYS A 258 -8.16 65.30 33.01
N GLY A 259 -8.33 66.21 32.06
CA GLY A 259 -7.48 67.41 31.89
C GLY A 259 -8.32 68.63 31.55
N ARG A 260 -8.87 69.23 32.60
CA ARG A 260 -9.53 70.55 32.65
C ARG A 260 -8.67 71.64 31.99
N ARG A 261 -9.19 72.36 30.99
CA ARG A 261 -8.98 73.81 30.81
C ARG A 261 -9.97 74.41 29.80
N GLU A 262 -10.53 75.53 30.24
CA GLU A 262 -11.55 76.37 29.65
C GLU A 262 -10.87 77.67 29.18
N ARG A 263 -11.43 78.33 28.15
CA ARG A 263 -11.11 79.68 27.60
C ARG A 263 -9.89 79.74 26.67
N ALA A 264 -9.88 80.49 25.55
CA ALA A 264 -10.64 81.69 25.20
C ALA A 264 -10.56 81.97 23.67
N ARG A 265 -11.52 82.76 23.16
CA ARG A 265 -11.46 83.71 22.00
C ARG A 265 -11.29 83.05 20.61
N GLU A 266 -12.02 83.43 19.57
CA GLU A 266 -12.68 84.70 19.18
C GLU A 266 -13.99 84.40 18.44
#